data_AF-A0A1Y2ALZ4-F1
#
_entry.id   AF-A0A1Y2ALZ4-F1
#
_cell.length_a   1.000
_cell.length_b   1.000
_cell.length_c   1.000
_cell.angle_alpha   90.00
_cell.angle_beta   90.00
_cell.angle_gamma   90.00
#
_symmetry.space_group_name_H-M   'P 1'
#
loop_
_entity.id
_entity.type
_entity.pdbx_description
1 polymer ?
#
loop_
_entity_poly.entity_id
_entity_poly.type
_entity_poly.pdbx_seq_one_letter_code
_entity_poly.pdbx_strand_id
1 'polypeptide(L)'
;MLKIMDLFFYKSKEDLKEELNKEIKNGNIQKVKTILDYAIKNKIILELNEKNEYGEIDENDIEKIISIKYSDCKLNNISEINSKFIKLINFCKNKNIIEVIFSRNSYFLKKFNEINEKERIKNEKELMKKQLEEERKASEKIEKENESMKKELENERKAKDKIGKENEIKKIELEKEKKEKEKIKKENESMKKKLENKIKAKEKIEKENESMKKELENERKEKEKIKKENESMKKELENERKAKEKIEKENEIKIKELENERKAKEKIEKENEIKIKELENERKTKEKIEKENELMKKELEEEKKEKEKKDEEKLKKKNYIIEKYNNKRDNNETLLTSECKQGNIEEVKKLIRYGMNINKRNKDGDTPLLIACKNGNIELIKYLLT
;
A
#
# COMPACT_ATOMS: atom_id res chain seq x y z
N MET A 1 -42.02 -107.18 89.63
CA MET A 1 -43.49 -107.39 89.73
C MET A 1 -43.81 -108.55 90.70
N LEU A 2 -43.15 -108.62 91.88
CA LEU A 2 -43.42 -109.70 92.86
C LEU A 2 -43.13 -109.34 94.33
N LYS A 3 -43.21 -108.05 94.71
CA LYS A 3 -43.27 -107.60 96.13
C LYS A 3 -44.22 -106.43 96.38
N ILE A 4 -45.12 -106.13 95.44
CA ILE A 4 -46.19 -105.13 95.61
C ILE A 4 -47.50 -105.79 96.09
N MET A 5 -47.56 -107.13 96.12
CA MET A 5 -48.75 -107.85 96.57
C MET A 5 -49.03 -107.73 98.08
N ASP A 6 -48.05 -107.34 98.91
CA ASP A 6 -48.30 -107.15 100.34
C ASP A 6 -48.99 -105.80 100.66
N LEU A 7 -49.00 -104.84 99.72
CA LEU A 7 -49.55 -103.49 99.95
C LEU A 7 -51.08 -103.41 99.86
N PHE A 8 -51.74 -104.43 99.34
CA PHE A 8 -53.21 -104.46 99.25
C PHE A 8 -53.90 -104.84 100.57
N PHE A 9 -53.15 -105.04 101.65
CA PHE A 9 -53.72 -105.32 102.96
C PHE A 9 -54.04 -104.06 103.80
N TYR A 10 -53.49 -102.88 103.47
CA TYR A 10 -53.76 -101.66 104.25
C TYR A 10 -55.10 -101.05 103.85
N LYS A 11 -56.09 -101.17 104.73
CA LYS A 11 -57.48 -100.77 104.48
C LYS A 11 -57.77 -99.34 104.95
N SER A 12 -56.87 -98.68 105.70
CA SER A 12 -57.03 -97.31 106.21
C SER A 12 -55.73 -96.47 106.28
N LYS A 13 -55.84 -95.14 106.46
CA LYS A 13 -54.71 -94.20 106.71
C LYS A 13 -53.95 -94.60 107.98
N GLU A 14 -54.67 -95.02 109.02
CA GLU A 14 -54.13 -95.53 110.28
C GLU A 14 -53.30 -96.82 110.08
N ASP A 15 -53.77 -97.79 109.29
CA ASP A 15 -53.02 -99.04 109.03
C ASP A 15 -51.66 -98.75 108.35
N LEU A 16 -51.67 -97.78 107.44
CA LEU A 16 -50.49 -97.32 106.70
C LEU A 16 -49.51 -96.58 107.60
N LYS A 17 -50.02 -95.81 108.56
CA LYS A 17 -49.23 -95.12 109.58
C LYS A 17 -48.64 -96.09 110.60
N GLU A 18 -49.40 -97.07 111.08
CA GLU A 18 -48.90 -98.12 111.98
C GLU A 18 -47.80 -98.94 111.33
N GLU A 19 -48.00 -99.38 110.08
CA GLU A 19 -46.97 -100.13 109.38
C GLU A 19 -45.75 -99.25 109.05
N LEU A 20 -45.94 -97.98 108.67
CA LEU A 20 -44.82 -97.04 108.50
C LEU A 20 -44.02 -96.91 109.80
N ASN A 21 -44.69 -96.71 110.94
CA ASN A 21 -44.05 -96.65 112.26
C ASN A 21 -43.32 -97.95 112.62
N LYS A 22 -43.92 -99.10 112.32
CA LYS A 22 -43.35 -100.42 112.54
C LYS A 22 -42.13 -100.69 111.66
N GLU A 23 -42.18 -100.35 110.38
CA GLU A 23 -41.05 -100.55 109.45
C GLU A 23 -39.94 -99.52 109.66
N ILE A 24 -40.25 -98.31 110.13
CA ILE A 24 -39.29 -97.35 110.67
C ILE A 24 -38.59 -97.96 111.91
N LYS A 25 -39.37 -98.48 112.87
CA LYS A 25 -38.86 -99.17 114.07
C LYS A 25 -38.01 -100.40 113.71
N ASN A 26 -38.34 -101.11 112.63
CA ASN A 26 -37.57 -102.26 112.13
C ASN A 26 -36.39 -101.86 111.20
N GLY A 27 -36.16 -100.58 110.93
CA GLY A 27 -35.06 -100.10 110.08
C GLY A 27 -35.16 -100.47 108.59
N ASN A 28 -36.33 -100.83 108.08
CA ASN A 28 -36.51 -101.33 106.71
C ASN A 28 -36.68 -100.20 105.68
N ILE A 29 -35.56 -99.55 105.33
CA ILE A 29 -35.53 -98.36 104.46
C ILE A 29 -36.28 -98.56 103.14
N GLN A 30 -36.17 -99.74 102.52
CA GLN A 30 -36.78 -100.00 101.21
C GLN A 30 -38.31 -100.08 101.30
N LYS A 31 -38.85 -100.70 102.36
CA LYS A 31 -40.31 -100.68 102.61
C LYS A 31 -40.78 -99.29 103.00
N VAL A 32 -40.05 -98.57 103.86
CA VAL A 32 -40.36 -97.16 104.21
C VAL A 32 -40.48 -96.30 102.96
N LYS A 33 -39.50 -96.41 102.04
CA LYS A 33 -39.54 -95.67 100.77
C LYS A 33 -40.75 -96.03 99.92
N THR A 34 -41.08 -97.33 99.85
CA THR A 34 -42.24 -97.81 99.08
C THR A 34 -43.56 -97.29 99.67
N ILE A 35 -43.67 -97.25 101.01
CA ILE A 35 -44.82 -96.70 101.72
C ILE A 35 -44.94 -95.18 101.49
N LEU A 36 -43.84 -94.44 101.56
CA LEU A 36 -43.82 -92.99 101.30
C LEU A 36 -44.13 -92.66 99.83
N ASP A 37 -43.57 -93.41 98.88
CA ASP A 37 -43.87 -93.26 97.45
C ASP A 37 -45.38 -93.50 97.18
N TYR A 38 -45.98 -94.46 97.87
CA TYR A 38 -47.43 -94.69 97.83
C TYR A 38 -48.22 -93.51 98.41
N ALA A 39 -47.81 -92.97 99.56
CA ALA A 39 -48.46 -91.81 100.17
C ALA A 39 -48.39 -90.57 99.26
N ILE A 40 -47.24 -90.30 98.65
CA ILE A 40 -47.02 -89.22 97.66
C ILE A 40 -47.97 -89.38 96.48
N LYS A 41 -48.00 -90.58 95.89
CA LYS A 41 -48.81 -90.84 94.70
C LYS A 41 -50.30 -90.63 94.97
N ASN A 42 -50.76 -90.95 96.18
CA ASN A 42 -52.17 -90.84 96.58
C ASN A 42 -52.49 -89.55 97.36
N LYS A 43 -51.53 -88.61 97.50
CA LYS A 43 -51.66 -87.35 98.25
C LYS A 43 -52.13 -87.53 99.69
N ILE A 44 -51.75 -88.63 100.33
CA ILE A 44 -52.07 -88.90 101.74
C ILE A 44 -51.02 -88.19 102.60
N ILE A 45 -51.45 -87.28 103.46
CA ILE A 45 -50.58 -86.65 104.47
C ILE A 45 -50.54 -87.58 105.67
N LEU A 46 -49.37 -88.14 105.97
CA LEU A 46 -49.15 -89.03 107.11
C LEU A 46 -48.59 -88.22 108.29
N GLU A 47 -49.35 -88.15 109.37
CA GLU A 47 -48.98 -87.43 110.60
C GLU A 47 -48.36 -88.43 111.58
N LEU A 48 -47.06 -88.34 111.83
CA LEU A 48 -46.37 -89.20 112.79
C LEU A 48 -46.53 -88.65 114.21
N ASN A 49 -47.69 -88.91 114.84
CA ASN A 49 -47.96 -88.61 116.26
C ASN A 49 -48.91 -89.66 116.83
N GLU A 50 -48.61 -90.32 117.95
CA GLU A 50 -49.66 -90.89 118.82
C GLU A 50 -49.18 -91.19 120.24
N LYS A 51 -50.10 -90.96 121.19
CA LYS A 51 -49.89 -90.68 122.62
C LYS A 51 -49.58 -91.92 123.46
N ASN A 52 -48.57 -91.80 124.33
CA ASN A 52 -48.46 -92.56 125.59
C ASN A 52 -48.44 -91.54 126.76
N GLU A 53 -48.76 -91.96 127.99
CA GLU A 53 -49.04 -91.12 129.17
C GLU A 53 -47.93 -90.16 129.66
N TYR A 54 -46.81 -90.01 128.95
CA TYR A 54 -45.80 -88.96 129.14
C TYR A 54 -45.20 -88.53 127.78
N GLY A 55 -45.90 -87.70 127.01
CA GLY A 55 -45.58 -87.42 125.61
C GLY A 55 -44.12 -87.03 125.29
N GLU A 56 -43.50 -87.81 124.40
CA GLU A 56 -42.46 -87.51 123.38
C GLU A 56 -41.84 -88.86 122.93
N ILE A 57 -41.56 -89.06 121.62
CA ILE A 57 -40.67 -90.15 121.16
C ILE A 57 -39.27 -89.54 121.08
N ASP A 58 -38.39 -89.90 122.01
CA ASP A 58 -37.01 -89.47 122.00
C ASP A 58 -36.08 -90.52 121.38
N GLU A 59 -34.82 -90.15 121.15
CA GLU A 59 -33.80 -90.99 120.50
C GLU A 59 -33.57 -92.35 121.21
N ASN A 60 -33.90 -92.48 122.51
CA ASN A 60 -33.76 -93.70 123.31
C ASN A 60 -34.86 -94.74 123.03
N ASP A 61 -36.04 -94.33 122.55
CA ASP A 61 -37.15 -95.25 122.23
C ASP A 61 -36.89 -96.01 120.92
N ILE A 62 -36.21 -95.37 119.97
CA ILE A 62 -35.78 -96.01 118.72
C ILE A 62 -34.59 -96.95 119.00
N GLU A 63 -33.69 -96.57 119.91
CA GLU A 63 -32.55 -97.39 120.34
C GLU A 63 -32.98 -98.65 121.13
N LYS A 64 -33.97 -98.54 122.04
CA LYS A 64 -34.57 -99.67 122.76
C LYS A 64 -35.27 -100.66 121.84
N ILE A 65 -36.03 -100.17 120.86
CA ILE A 65 -36.81 -101.03 119.96
C ILE A 65 -35.91 -101.79 118.98
N ILE A 66 -34.81 -101.18 118.54
CA ILE A 66 -33.80 -101.83 117.68
C ILE A 66 -32.96 -102.85 118.48
N SER A 67 -32.64 -102.56 119.75
CA SER A 67 -31.89 -103.49 120.62
C SER A 67 -32.68 -104.76 121.02
N ILE A 68 -34.01 -104.68 121.13
CA ILE A 68 -34.86 -105.83 121.54
C ILE A 68 -35.07 -106.85 120.39
N LYS A 69 -34.95 -106.44 119.13
CA LYS A 69 -35.42 -107.25 117.99
C LYS A 69 -34.31 -107.76 117.06
N TYR A 70 -33.09 -107.24 117.18
CA TYR A 70 -31.98 -107.53 116.26
C TYR A 70 -30.64 -107.77 116.98
N SER A 71 -30.65 -108.56 118.06
CA SER A 71 -29.42 -108.96 118.78
C SER A 71 -28.35 -109.60 117.87
N ASP A 72 -28.75 -110.19 116.74
CA ASP A 72 -27.86 -110.98 115.87
C ASP A 72 -27.63 -110.40 114.45
N CYS A 73 -28.08 -109.16 114.18
CA CYS A 73 -27.80 -108.49 112.89
C CYS A 73 -26.67 -107.45 113.04
N LYS A 74 -25.46 -107.79 112.58
CA LYS A 74 -24.33 -106.86 112.40
C LYS A 74 -24.67 -105.78 111.36
N LEU A 75 -25.22 -104.65 111.80
CA LEU A 75 -25.30 -103.43 111.00
C LEU A 75 -23.96 -102.70 111.02
N ASN A 76 -23.35 -102.51 109.85
CA ASN A 76 -22.10 -101.77 109.68
C ASN A 76 -22.35 -100.25 109.77
N ASN A 77 -22.37 -99.73 111.01
CA ASN A 77 -22.23 -98.32 111.40
C ASN A 77 -23.44 -97.38 111.13
N ILE A 78 -24.09 -96.96 112.23
CA ILE A 78 -25.33 -96.17 112.31
C ILE A 78 -25.24 -94.79 111.58
N SER A 79 -24.04 -94.25 111.37
CA SER A 79 -23.79 -92.94 110.73
C SER A 79 -24.15 -92.87 109.23
N GLU A 80 -24.02 -93.98 108.50
CA GLU A 80 -24.21 -94.00 107.04
C GLU A 80 -25.70 -94.05 106.63
N ILE A 81 -26.51 -94.75 107.45
CA ILE A 81 -27.97 -94.79 107.35
C ILE A 81 -28.54 -93.37 107.50
N ASN A 82 -27.96 -92.55 108.40
CA ASN A 82 -28.42 -91.20 108.69
C ASN A 82 -28.20 -90.20 107.53
N SER A 83 -27.11 -90.28 106.75
CA SER A 83 -26.85 -89.29 105.68
C SER A 83 -27.75 -89.42 104.46
N LYS A 84 -28.07 -90.66 104.03
CA LYS A 84 -28.98 -90.89 102.90
C LYS A 84 -30.42 -90.55 103.31
N PHE A 85 -30.78 -90.81 104.56
CA PHE A 85 -32.06 -90.46 105.13
C PHE A 85 -32.25 -88.93 105.21
N ILE A 86 -31.25 -88.17 105.67
CA ILE A 86 -31.28 -86.69 105.67
C ILE A 86 -31.49 -86.12 104.27
N LYS A 87 -30.80 -86.66 103.26
CA LYS A 87 -30.98 -86.22 101.86
C LYS A 87 -32.38 -86.48 101.33
N LEU A 88 -32.98 -87.62 101.69
CA LEU A 88 -34.35 -87.95 101.33
C LEU A 88 -35.33 -87.01 102.06
N ILE A 89 -35.13 -86.74 103.34
CA ILE A 89 -35.92 -85.75 104.09
C ILE A 89 -35.82 -84.37 103.46
N ASN A 90 -34.63 -83.92 103.03
CA ASN A 90 -34.43 -82.64 102.35
C ASN A 90 -35.17 -82.57 101.02
N PHE A 91 -35.08 -83.63 100.22
CA PHE A 91 -35.85 -83.73 98.98
C PHE A 91 -37.37 -83.68 99.23
N CYS A 92 -37.87 -84.42 100.21
CA CYS A 92 -39.29 -84.45 100.54
C CYS A 92 -39.78 -83.13 101.14
N LYS A 93 -38.99 -82.48 102.02
CA LYS A 93 -39.30 -81.18 102.61
C LYS A 93 -39.30 -80.06 101.56
N ASN A 94 -38.30 -79.98 100.67
CA ASN A 94 -38.23 -78.96 99.61
C ASN A 94 -39.35 -79.10 98.56
N LYS A 95 -39.98 -80.28 98.48
CA LYS A 95 -41.16 -80.53 97.64
C LYS A 95 -42.48 -80.47 98.43
N ASN A 96 -42.47 -80.02 99.69
CA ASN A 96 -43.63 -79.95 100.60
C ASN A 96 -44.37 -81.29 100.79
N ILE A 97 -43.64 -82.41 100.78
CA ILE A 97 -44.19 -83.76 100.89
C ILE A 97 -44.35 -84.19 102.35
N ILE A 98 -43.46 -83.75 103.24
CA ILE A 98 -43.48 -84.04 104.67
C ILE A 98 -43.21 -82.76 105.46
N GLU A 99 -43.88 -82.62 106.60
CA GLU A 99 -43.53 -81.63 107.61
C GLU A 99 -42.67 -82.30 108.68
N VAL A 100 -41.45 -81.78 108.87
CA VAL A 100 -40.48 -82.35 109.81
C VAL A 100 -40.09 -81.28 110.81
N ILE A 101 -40.50 -81.49 112.06
CA ILE A 101 -40.14 -80.65 113.20
C ILE A 101 -38.87 -81.22 113.80
N PHE A 102 -37.74 -80.54 113.57
CA PHE A 102 -36.48 -80.88 114.22
C PHE A 102 -36.40 -80.14 115.57
N SER A 103 -35.97 -80.84 116.61
CA SER A 103 -35.57 -80.18 117.86
C SER A 103 -34.43 -79.20 117.59
N ARG A 104 -34.40 -78.07 118.32
CA ARG A 104 -33.48 -76.95 118.11
C ARG A 104 -32.00 -77.35 118.15
N ASN A 105 -31.66 -78.45 118.83
CA ASN A 105 -30.29 -78.97 118.95
C ASN A 105 -30.04 -80.29 118.22
N SER A 106 -30.92 -80.71 117.30
CA SER A 106 -30.75 -81.98 116.58
C SER A 106 -29.53 -81.95 115.65
N TYR A 107 -28.71 -82.99 115.71
CA TYR A 107 -27.62 -83.24 114.75
C TYR A 107 -28.11 -83.24 113.29
N PHE A 108 -29.35 -83.69 113.07
CA PHE A 108 -29.98 -83.72 111.75
C PHE A 108 -30.18 -82.31 111.16
N LEU A 109 -30.55 -81.32 111.99
CA LEU A 109 -30.75 -79.93 111.54
C LEU A 109 -29.43 -79.28 111.07
N LYS A 110 -28.33 -79.55 111.78
CA LYS A 110 -27.00 -79.05 111.40
C LYS A 110 -26.57 -79.62 110.04
N LYS A 111 -26.63 -80.94 109.88
CA LYS A 111 -26.29 -81.61 108.60
C LYS A 111 -27.19 -81.21 107.45
N PHE A 112 -28.47 -80.93 107.71
CA PHE A 112 -29.42 -80.48 106.71
C PHE A 112 -29.03 -79.13 106.10
N ASN A 113 -28.65 -78.16 106.96
CA ASN A 113 -28.28 -76.82 106.52
C ASN A 113 -27.00 -76.81 105.68
N GLU A 114 -25.99 -77.61 106.05
CA GLU A 114 -24.72 -77.71 105.30
C GLU A 114 -24.90 -78.18 103.83
N ILE A 115 -25.89 -79.04 103.55
CA ILE A 115 -26.13 -79.55 102.20
C ILE A 115 -26.73 -78.48 101.30
N ASN A 116 -27.69 -77.70 101.82
CA ASN A 116 -28.38 -76.65 101.05
C ASN A 116 -27.45 -75.49 100.68
N GLU A 117 -26.50 -75.15 101.55
CA GLU A 117 -25.52 -74.09 101.28
C GLU A 117 -24.59 -74.45 100.10
N LYS A 118 -24.18 -75.72 100.01
CA LYS A 118 -23.33 -76.21 98.90
C LYS A 118 -24.03 -76.17 97.54
N GLU A 119 -25.33 -76.48 97.48
CA GLU A 119 -26.11 -76.41 96.23
C GLU A 119 -26.27 -74.98 95.74
N ARG A 120 -26.49 -74.01 96.65
CA ARG A 120 -26.61 -72.60 96.30
C ARG A 120 -25.34 -72.06 95.65
N ILE A 121 -24.16 -72.34 96.22
CA ILE A 121 -22.85 -71.89 95.69
C ILE A 121 -22.61 -72.44 94.28
N LYS A 122 -23.04 -73.67 94.00
CA LYS A 122 -22.89 -74.29 92.68
C LYS A 122 -23.67 -73.51 91.61
N ASN A 123 -24.91 -73.13 91.91
CA ASN A 123 -25.78 -72.40 90.99
C ASN A 123 -25.26 -70.98 90.70
N GLU A 124 -24.75 -70.28 91.71
CA GLU A 124 -24.16 -68.94 91.56
C GLU A 124 -22.92 -68.96 90.63
N LYS A 125 -22.04 -69.97 90.76
CA LYS A 125 -20.88 -70.14 89.87
C LYS A 125 -21.26 -70.39 88.41
N GLU A 126 -22.35 -71.12 88.17
CA GLU A 126 -22.81 -71.43 86.82
C GLU A 126 -23.40 -70.19 86.12
N LEU A 127 -24.07 -69.32 86.89
CA LEU A 127 -24.56 -68.03 86.40
C LEU A 127 -23.42 -67.08 86.01
N MET A 128 -22.39 -66.94 86.86
CA MET A 128 -21.22 -66.10 86.55
C MET A 128 -20.51 -66.53 85.26
N LYS A 129 -20.37 -67.85 85.01
CA LYS A 129 -19.75 -68.36 83.78
C LYS A 129 -20.51 -67.95 82.52
N LYS A 130 -21.84 -67.93 82.57
CA LYS A 130 -22.67 -67.51 81.44
C LYS A 130 -22.47 -66.03 81.13
N GLN A 131 -22.46 -65.18 82.17
CA GLN A 131 -22.23 -63.74 82.01
C GLN A 131 -20.86 -63.43 81.39
N LEU A 132 -19.80 -64.09 81.86
CA LEU A 132 -18.45 -63.88 81.33
C LEU A 132 -18.33 -64.25 79.83
N GLU A 133 -19.01 -65.31 79.40
CA GLU A 133 -19.01 -65.74 78.00
C GLU A 133 -19.80 -64.77 77.09
N GLU A 134 -20.87 -64.15 77.60
CA GLU A 134 -21.60 -63.10 76.89
C GLU A 134 -20.76 -61.83 76.73
N GLU A 135 -20.06 -61.40 77.79
CA GLU A 135 -19.12 -60.28 77.74
C GLU A 135 -17.97 -60.53 76.75
N ARG A 136 -17.42 -61.75 76.74
CA ARG A 136 -16.36 -62.14 75.79
C ARG A 136 -16.83 -62.01 74.34
N LYS A 137 -18.03 -62.51 74.02
CA LYS A 137 -18.61 -62.40 72.67
C LYS A 137 -18.88 -60.96 72.27
N ALA A 138 -19.33 -60.12 73.21
CA ALA A 138 -19.51 -58.69 72.96
C ALA A 138 -18.17 -57.99 72.65
N SER A 139 -17.13 -58.29 73.42
CA SER A 139 -15.77 -57.77 73.19
C SER A 139 -15.21 -58.18 71.82
N GLU A 140 -15.33 -59.44 71.44
CA GLU A 140 -14.87 -59.93 70.13
C GLU A 140 -15.61 -59.23 68.96
N LYS A 141 -16.89 -58.90 69.14
CA LYS A 141 -17.67 -58.16 68.14
C LYS A 141 -17.16 -56.72 67.99
N ILE A 142 -16.93 -56.03 69.12
CA ILE A 142 -16.39 -54.66 69.14
C ILE A 142 -14.99 -54.63 68.50
N GLU A 143 -14.15 -55.63 68.76
CA GLU A 143 -12.81 -55.71 68.18
C GLU A 143 -12.85 -55.82 66.65
N LYS A 144 -13.75 -56.66 66.10
CA LYS A 144 -13.96 -56.78 64.65
C LYS A 144 -14.48 -55.48 64.03
N GLU A 145 -15.41 -54.80 64.68
CA GLU A 145 -15.92 -53.49 64.22
C GLU A 145 -14.80 -52.43 64.23
N ASN A 146 -13.97 -52.41 65.27
CA ASN A 146 -12.80 -51.52 65.35
C ASN A 146 -11.76 -51.78 64.27
N GLU A 147 -11.48 -53.04 63.93
CA GLU A 147 -10.61 -53.37 62.79
C GLU A 147 -11.19 -52.91 61.45
N SER A 148 -12.50 -53.07 61.26
CA SER A 148 -13.19 -52.58 60.05
C SER A 148 -13.06 -51.06 59.91
N MET A 149 -13.37 -50.32 60.99
CA MET A 149 -13.24 -48.86 60.99
C MET A 149 -11.80 -48.41 60.73
N LYS A 150 -10.78 -49.08 61.29
CA LYS A 150 -9.37 -48.76 61.01
C LYS A 150 -9.03 -48.90 59.53
N LYS A 151 -9.51 -49.95 58.87
CA LYS A 151 -9.32 -50.17 57.42
C LYS A 151 -10.00 -49.08 56.60
N GLU A 152 -11.22 -48.69 56.93
CA GLU A 152 -11.93 -47.59 56.27
C GLU A 152 -11.18 -46.26 56.42
N LEU A 153 -10.74 -45.94 57.64
CA LEU A 153 -10.03 -44.71 57.94
C LEU A 153 -8.68 -44.62 57.22
N GLU A 154 -8.00 -45.76 57.04
CA GLU A 154 -6.78 -45.82 56.23
C GLU A 154 -7.05 -45.66 54.72
N ASN A 155 -8.16 -46.19 54.21
CA ASN A 155 -8.57 -45.98 52.83
C ASN A 155 -8.92 -44.51 52.56
N GLU A 156 -9.63 -43.85 53.48
CA GLU A 156 -9.92 -42.43 53.40
C GLU A 156 -8.65 -41.57 53.41
N ARG A 157 -7.67 -41.90 54.26
CA ARG A 157 -6.35 -41.23 54.27
C ARG A 157 -5.66 -41.36 52.91
N LYS A 158 -5.60 -42.57 52.35
CA LYS A 158 -5.01 -42.83 51.02
C LYS A 158 -5.73 -42.06 49.91
N ALA A 159 -7.06 -41.95 49.97
CA ALA A 159 -7.86 -41.17 49.03
C ALA A 159 -7.56 -39.66 49.14
N LYS A 160 -7.46 -39.15 50.36
CA LYS A 160 -7.13 -37.74 50.63
C LYS A 160 -5.73 -37.37 50.13
N ASP A 161 -4.75 -38.26 50.31
CA ASP A 161 -3.39 -38.06 49.80
C ASP A 161 -3.35 -38.05 48.26
N LYS A 162 -4.13 -38.92 47.60
CA LYS A 162 -4.28 -38.90 46.14
C LYS A 162 -4.87 -37.57 45.65
N ILE A 163 -5.95 -37.11 46.29
CA ILE A 163 -6.58 -35.82 45.98
C ILE A 163 -5.59 -34.66 46.19
N GLY A 164 -4.80 -34.70 47.26
CA GLY A 164 -3.75 -33.71 47.53
C GLY A 164 -2.75 -33.60 46.39
N LYS A 165 -2.20 -34.74 45.94
CA LYS A 165 -1.27 -34.81 44.81
C LYS A 165 -1.89 -34.32 43.51
N GLU A 166 -3.13 -34.70 43.23
CA GLU A 166 -3.83 -34.30 42.01
C GLU A 166 -4.09 -32.80 41.96
N ASN A 167 -4.45 -32.20 43.10
CA ASN A 167 -4.62 -30.74 43.22
C ASN A 167 -3.30 -29.98 43.03
N GLU A 168 -2.19 -30.54 43.49
CA GLU A 168 -0.86 -29.95 43.30
C GLU A 168 -0.44 -29.95 41.83
N ILE A 169 -0.69 -31.06 41.12
CA ILE A 169 -0.48 -31.16 39.66
C ILE A 169 -1.33 -30.12 38.91
N LYS A 170 -2.62 -30.02 39.21
CA LYS A 170 -3.53 -29.03 38.60
C LYS A 170 -3.05 -27.60 38.84
N LYS A 171 -2.50 -27.32 40.03
CA LYS A 171 -1.94 -26.00 40.35
C LYS A 171 -0.71 -25.67 39.49
N ILE A 172 0.17 -26.64 39.28
CA ILE A 172 1.35 -26.50 38.42
C ILE A 172 0.94 -26.28 36.96
N GLU A 173 -0.02 -27.05 36.44
CA GLU A 173 -0.56 -26.87 35.08
C GLU A 173 -1.18 -25.49 34.90
N LEU A 174 -2.01 -25.05 35.84
CA LEU A 174 -2.62 -23.72 35.80
C LEU A 174 -1.57 -22.61 35.78
N GLU A 175 -0.46 -22.77 36.51
CA GLU A 175 0.63 -21.80 36.52
C GLU A 175 1.42 -21.79 35.20
N LYS A 176 1.63 -22.96 34.57
CA LYS A 176 2.22 -23.06 33.23
C LYS A 176 1.35 -22.38 32.18
N GLU A 177 0.04 -22.66 32.18
CA GLU A 177 -0.91 -22.01 31.26
C GLU A 177 -0.93 -20.49 31.43
N LYS A 178 -0.85 -19.99 32.67
CA LYS A 178 -0.78 -18.54 32.94
C LYS A 178 0.49 -17.93 32.35
N LYS A 179 1.65 -18.56 32.53
CA LYS A 179 2.93 -18.09 31.96
C LYS A 179 2.90 -18.08 30.43
N GLU A 180 2.30 -19.10 29.82
CA GLU A 180 2.15 -19.18 28.38
C GLU A 180 1.21 -18.12 27.82
N LYS A 181 0.05 -17.90 28.46
CA LYS A 181 -0.87 -16.80 28.11
C LYS A 181 -0.19 -15.42 28.22
N GLU A 182 0.64 -15.22 29.24
CA GLU A 182 1.38 -13.96 29.40
C GLU A 182 2.44 -13.77 28.28
N LYS A 183 3.12 -14.84 27.88
CA LYS A 183 4.06 -14.82 26.75
C LYS A 183 3.35 -14.47 25.44
N ILE A 184 2.23 -15.14 25.14
CA ILE A 184 1.40 -14.86 23.96
C ILE A 184 0.90 -13.41 23.98
N LYS A 185 0.50 -12.89 25.15
CA LYS A 185 0.08 -11.49 25.27
C LYS A 185 1.20 -10.51 24.90
N LYS A 186 2.43 -10.74 25.40
CA LYS A 186 3.61 -9.90 25.08
C LYS A 186 3.96 -9.97 23.58
N GLU A 187 3.90 -11.16 22.98
CA GLU A 187 4.12 -11.34 21.54
C GLU A 187 3.06 -10.60 20.71
N ASN A 188 1.78 -10.70 21.09
CA ASN A 188 0.68 -9.99 20.43
C ASN A 188 0.83 -8.46 20.53
N GLU A 189 1.22 -7.93 21.69
CA GLU A 189 1.51 -6.49 21.85
C GLU A 189 2.68 -6.03 20.96
N SER A 190 3.73 -6.85 20.86
CA SER A 190 4.87 -6.59 19.96
C SER A 190 4.44 -6.59 18.49
N MET A 191 3.62 -7.58 18.07
CA MET A 191 3.07 -7.63 16.71
C MET A 191 2.17 -6.44 16.42
N LYS A 192 1.33 -6.02 17.37
CA LYS A 192 0.46 -4.85 17.21
C LYS A 192 1.26 -3.57 16.97
N LYS A 193 2.33 -3.33 17.75
CA LYS A 193 3.25 -2.20 17.54
C LYS A 193 3.92 -2.25 16.15
N LYS A 194 4.37 -3.42 15.71
CA LYS A 194 4.95 -3.59 14.37
C LYS A 194 3.92 -3.28 13.27
N LEU A 195 2.67 -3.70 13.45
CA LEU A 195 1.59 -3.44 12.51
C LEU A 195 1.24 -1.95 12.44
N GLU A 196 1.11 -1.26 13.58
CA GLU A 196 0.89 0.19 13.63
C GLU A 196 2.00 0.97 12.91
N ASN A 197 3.26 0.58 13.10
CA ASN A 197 4.38 1.21 12.41
C ASN A 197 4.30 0.99 10.88
N LYS A 198 3.92 -0.21 10.43
CA LYS A 198 3.70 -0.49 9.00
C LYS A 198 2.55 0.34 8.43
N ILE A 199 1.46 0.51 9.17
CA ILE A 199 0.31 1.35 8.75
C ILE A 199 0.76 2.80 8.59
N LYS A 200 1.46 3.38 9.58
CA LYS A 200 2.00 4.75 9.48
C LYS A 200 2.93 4.94 8.29
N ALA A 201 3.80 3.95 8.03
CA ALA A 201 4.68 3.99 6.86
C ALA A 201 3.88 3.96 5.54
N LYS A 202 2.84 3.13 5.46
CA LYS A 202 1.96 3.05 4.29
C LYS A 202 1.21 4.37 4.05
N GLU A 203 0.66 4.98 5.09
CA GLU A 203 -0.03 6.28 5.00
C GLU A 203 0.91 7.39 4.52
N LYS A 204 2.19 7.36 4.94
CA LYS A 204 3.20 8.32 4.45
C LYS A 204 3.45 8.15 2.95
N ILE A 205 3.65 6.91 2.49
CA ILE A 205 3.84 6.59 1.06
C ILE A 205 2.61 7.00 0.24
N GLU A 206 1.41 6.81 0.78
CA GLU A 206 0.17 7.17 0.10
C GLU A 206 0.05 8.69 -0.11
N LYS A 207 0.41 9.49 0.90
CA LYS A 207 0.48 10.96 0.80
C LYS A 207 1.54 11.42 -0.22
N GLU A 208 2.72 10.81 -0.21
CA GLU A 208 3.79 11.11 -1.18
C GLU A 208 3.33 10.79 -2.61
N ASN A 209 2.69 9.63 -2.82
CA ASN A 209 2.12 9.26 -4.11
C ASN A 209 1.01 10.22 -4.58
N GLU A 210 0.17 10.72 -3.67
CA GLU A 210 -0.86 11.70 -4.01
C GLU A 210 -0.25 13.05 -4.42
N SER A 211 0.83 13.48 -3.75
CA SER A 211 1.61 14.67 -4.12
C SER A 211 2.21 14.52 -5.51
N MET A 212 2.91 13.41 -5.77
CA MET A 212 3.49 13.12 -7.09
C MET A 212 2.44 13.10 -8.20
N LYS A 213 1.25 12.53 -7.96
CA LYS A 213 0.17 12.56 -8.96
C LYS A 213 -0.26 13.98 -9.31
N LYS A 214 -0.35 14.88 -8.32
CA LYS A 214 -0.70 16.30 -8.55
C LYS A 214 0.38 17.02 -9.36
N GLU A 215 1.65 16.78 -9.06
CA GLU A 215 2.78 17.32 -9.85
C GLU A 215 2.75 16.83 -11.30
N LEU A 216 2.54 15.53 -11.50
CA LEU A 216 2.49 14.92 -12.83
C LEU A 216 1.31 15.42 -13.68
N GLU A 217 0.17 15.70 -13.04
CA GLU A 217 -0.99 16.34 -13.66
C GLU A 217 -0.68 17.79 -14.10
N ASN A 218 0.05 18.54 -13.26
CA ASN A 218 0.46 19.92 -13.59
C ASN A 218 1.45 19.93 -14.77
N GLU A 219 2.46 19.06 -14.76
CA GLU A 219 3.41 18.91 -15.88
C GLU A 219 2.69 18.55 -17.19
N ARG A 220 1.65 17.71 -17.14
CA ARG A 220 0.85 17.36 -18.32
C ARG A 220 0.12 18.58 -18.89
N LYS A 221 -0.50 19.38 -18.03
CA LYS A 221 -1.19 20.63 -18.45
C LYS A 221 -0.22 21.62 -19.06
N GLU A 222 0.97 21.76 -18.49
CA GLU A 222 2.01 22.64 -19.01
C GLU A 222 2.54 22.17 -20.37
N LYS A 223 2.81 20.86 -20.52
CA LYS A 223 3.17 20.27 -21.82
C LYS A 223 2.08 20.48 -22.88
N GLU A 224 0.80 20.36 -22.51
CA GLU A 224 -0.30 20.62 -23.44
C GLU A 224 -0.35 22.09 -23.88
N LYS A 225 -0.10 23.02 -22.96
CA LYS A 225 -0.01 24.46 -23.26
C LYS A 225 1.14 24.76 -24.23
N ILE A 226 2.34 24.25 -23.95
CA ILE A 226 3.52 24.39 -24.81
C ILE A 226 3.25 23.78 -26.20
N LYS A 227 2.55 22.65 -26.26
CA LYS A 227 2.17 22.02 -27.54
C LYS A 227 1.28 22.94 -28.38
N LYS A 228 0.26 23.57 -27.78
CA LYS A 228 -0.64 24.52 -28.45
C LYS A 228 0.11 25.76 -28.93
N GLU A 229 1.00 26.32 -28.10
CA GLU A 229 1.85 27.46 -28.47
C GLU A 229 2.77 27.11 -29.65
N ASN A 230 3.43 25.95 -29.62
CA ASN A 230 4.27 25.47 -30.72
C ASN A 230 3.49 25.25 -32.03
N GLU A 231 2.24 24.75 -31.95
CA GLU A 231 1.37 24.63 -33.12
C GLU A 231 0.98 26.01 -33.70
N SER A 232 0.75 27.01 -32.85
CA SER A 232 0.50 28.40 -33.28
C SER A 232 1.72 29.00 -33.99
N MET A 233 2.89 28.92 -33.36
CA MET A 233 4.15 29.41 -33.95
C MET A 233 4.46 28.75 -35.30
N LYS A 234 4.23 27.45 -35.44
CA LYS A 234 4.41 26.77 -36.73
C LYS A 234 3.52 27.33 -37.84
N LYS A 235 2.28 27.69 -37.52
CA LYS A 235 1.35 28.32 -38.48
C LYS A 235 1.81 29.73 -38.86
N GLU A 236 2.27 30.52 -37.90
CA GLU A 236 2.84 31.85 -38.15
C GLU A 236 4.07 31.78 -39.05
N LEU A 237 5.01 30.89 -38.72
CA LEU A 237 6.22 30.68 -39.53
C LEU A 237 5.90 30.27 -40.98
N GLU A 238 4.91 29.40 -41.17
CA GLU A 238 4.47 28.99 -42.50
C GLU A 238 3.83 30.15 -43.28
N ASN A 239 3.10 31.03 -42.60
CA ASN A 239 2.53 32.23 -43.22
C ASN A 239 3.61 33.23 -43.62
N GLU A 240 4.61 33.46 -42.76
CA GLU A 240 5.77 34.30 -43.08
C GLU A 240 6.57 33.74 -44.26
N ARG A 241 6.78 32.42 -44.31
CA ARG A 241 7.45 31.75 -45.44
C ARG A 241 6.73 32.02 -46.75
N LYS A 242 5.40 31.85 -46.78
CA LYS A 242 4.57 32.14 -47.96
C LYS A 242 4.60 33.61 -48.36
N ALA A 243 4.64 34.53 -47.40
CA ALA A 243 4.76 35.96 -47.69
C ALA A 243 6.12 36.28 -48.31
N LYS A 244 7.20 35.70 -47.78
CA LYS A 244 8.56 35.86 -48.32
C LYS A 244 8.68 35.32 -49.74
N GLU A 245 8.13 34.13 -50.02
CA GLU A 245 8.11 33.56 -51.38
C GLU A 245 7.37 34.44 -52.38
N LYS A 246 6.29 35.13 -51.96
CA LYS A 246 5.58 36.09 -52.83
C LYS A 246 6.44 37.31 -53.14
N ILE A 247 7.08 37.89 -52.13
CA ILE A 247 7.97 39.05 -52.29
C ILE A 247 9.14 38.71 -53.21
N GLU A 248 9.72 37.50 -53.07
CA GLU A 248 10.83 37.05 -53.90
C GLU A 248 10.43 36.96 -55.39
N LYS A 249 9.25 36.38 -55.68
CA LYS A 249 8.70 36.35 -57.04
C LYS A 249 8.43 37.74 -57.60
N GLU A 250 7.90 38.66 -56.80
CA GLU A 250 7.66 40.04 -57.21
C GLU A 250 8.97 40.78 -57.52
N ASN A 251 10.00 40.58 -56.69
CA ASN A 251 11.33 41.13 -56.91
C ASN A 251 11.98 40.56 -58.19
N GLU A 252 11.85 39.27 -58.46
CA GLU A 252 12.34 38.67 -59.72
C GLU A 252 11.70 39.32 -60.96
N ILE A 253 10.39 39.57 -60.92
CA ILE A 253 9.67 40.26 -62.00
C ILE A 253 10.22 41.68 -62.17
N LYS A 254 10.35 42.42 -61.07
CA LYS A 254 10.82 43.81 -61.09
C LYS A 254 12.26 43.95 -61.58
N ILE A 255 13.14 42.99 -61.25
CA ILE A 255 14.50 42.93 -61.79
C ILE A 255 14.48 42.76 -63.31
N LYS A 256 13.63 41.86 -63.84
CA LYS A 256 13.49 41.65 -65.29
C LYS A 256 12.97 42.90 -66.01
N GLU A 257 12.01 43.60 -65.41
CA GLU A 257 11.49 44.87 -65.94
C GLU A 257 12.59 45.94 -66.00
N LEU A 258 13.34 46.13 -64.92
CA LEU A 258 14.46 47.08 -64.87
C LEU A 258 15.56 46.73 -65.88
N GLU A 259 15.85 45.46 -66.08
CA GLU A 259 16.83 45.03 -67.08
C GLU A 259 16.37 45.34 -68.52
N ASN A 260 15.08 45.15 -68.81
CA ASN A 260 14.48 45.52 -70.09
C ASN A 260 14.51 47.03 -70.32
N GLU A 261 14.17 47.84 -69.31
CA GLU A 261 14.28 49.30 -69.39
C GLU A 261 15.72 49.75 -69.63
N ARG A 262 16.69 49.13 -68.96
CA ARG A 262 18.11 49.43 -69.17
C ARG A 262 18.53 49.15 -70.62
N LYS A 263 18.16 47.98 -71.16
CA LYS A 263 18.44 47.61 -72.56
C LYS A 263 17.80 48.59 -73.55
N ALA A 264 16.59 49.06 -73.28
CA ALA A 264 15.92 50.06 -74.10
C ALA A 264 16.65 51.42 -74.05
N LYS A 265 17.08 51.88 -72.87
CA LYS A 265 17.88 53.10 -72.70
C LYS A 265 19.23 53.01 -73.44
N GLU A 266 19.95 51.90 -73.30
CA GLU A 266 21.22 51.67 -74.01
C GLU A 266 21.04 51.72 -75.54
N LYS A 267 19.90 51.23 -76.06
CA LYS A 267 19.60 51.31 -77.49
C LYS A 267 19.35 52.75 -77.95
N ILE A 268 18.56 53.50 -77.18
CA ILE A 268 18.28 54.93 -77.45
C ILE A 268 19.59 55.74 -77.39
N GLU A 269 20.47 55.47 -76.43
CA GLU A 269 21.76 56.14 -76.30
C GLU A 269 22.64 55.91 -77.53
N LYS A 270 22.73 54.67 -78.02
CA LYS A 270 23.45 54.36 -79.27
C LYS A 270 22.84 55.04 -80.50
N GLU A 271 21.51 55.08 -80.60
CA GLU A 271 20.82 55.80 -81.69
C GLU A 271 21.11 57.30 -81.63
N ASN A 272 21.10 57.89 -80.43
CA ASN A 272 21.44 59.30 -80.23
C ASN A 272 22.91 59.60 -80.57
N GLU A 273 23.86 58.73 -80.21
CA GLU A 273 25.27 58.87 -80.60
C GLU A 273 25.45 58.88 -82.13
N ILE A 274 24.75 58.00 -82.85
CA ILE A 274 24.78 57.96 -84.31
C ILE A 274 24.23 59.26 -84.88
N LYS A 275 23.07 59.72 -84.37
CA LYS A 275 22.42 60.94 -84.83
C LYS A 275 23.26 62.19 -84.59
N ILE A 276 23.98 62.27 -83.45
CA ILE A 276 24.93 63.35 -83.16
C ILE A 276 26.06 63.35 -84.19
N LYS A 277 26.62 62.17 -84.53
CA LYS A 277 27.69 62.06 -85.55
C LYS A 277 27.20 62.49 -86.94
N GLU A 278 25.98 62.12 -87.33
CA GLU A 278 25.36 62.55 -88.58
C GLU A 278 25.18 64.07 -88.64
N LEU A 279 24.59 64.67 -87.60
CA LEU A 279 24.42 66.12 -87.49
C LEU A 279 25.76 66.87 -87.53
N GLU A 280 26.81 66.32 -86.92
CA GLU A 280 28.14 66.92 -86.96
C GLU A 280 28.77 66.86 -88.36
N ASN A 281 28.55 65.78 -89.10
CA ASN A 281 28.98 65.66 -90.50
C ASN A 281 28.21 66.62 -91.41
N GLU A 282 26.90 66.77 -91.23
CA GLU A 282 26.10 67.76 -91.94
C GLU A 282 26.59 69.17 -91.66
N ARG A 283 26.87 69.51 -90.39
CA ARG A 283 27.43 70.80 -90.00
C ARG A 283 28.76 71.08 -90.72
N LYS A 284 29.70 70.13 -90.70
CA LYS A 284 30.99 70.24 -91.41
C LYS A 284 30.80 70.44 -92.92
N THR A 285 29.78 69.82 -93.52
CA THR A 285 29.47 69.98 -94.94
C THR A 285 28.91 71.36 -95.24
N LYS A 286 27.98 71.85 -94.40
CA LYS A 286 27.46 73.23 -94.50
C LYS A 286 28.57 74.28 -94.35
N GLU A 287 29.48 74.11 -93.39
CA GLU A 287 30.64 75.00 -93.20
C GLU A 287 31.57 75.01 -94.43
N LYS A 288 31.76 73.87 -95.12
CA LYS A 288 32.54 73.83 -96.37
C LYS A 288 31.84 74.59 -97.50
N ILE A 289 30.54 74.35 -97.69
CA ILE A 289 29.73 75.05 -98.71
C ILE A 289 29.73 76.55 -98.44
N GLU A 290 29.63 76.97 -97.19
CA GLU A 290 29.66 78.39 -96.82
C GLU A 290 31.01 79.03 -97.19
N LYS A 291 32.14 78.37 -96.89
CA LYS A 291 33.48 78.82 -97.31
C LYS A 291 33.64 78.88 -98.84
N GLU A 292 33.14 77.89 -99.57
CA GLU A 292 33.15 77.90 -101.04
C GLU A 292 32.30 79.05 -101.61
N ASN A 293 31.12 79.29 -101.04
CA ASN A 293 30.26 80.40 -101.42
C ASN A 293 30.91 81.76 -101.13
N GLU A 294 31.64 81.91 -100.02
CA GLU A 294 32.42 83.11 -99.73
C GLU A 294 33.55 83.32 -100.74
N LEU A 295 34.25 82.26 -101.15
CA LEU A 295 35.30 82.33 -102.16
C LEU A 295 34.75 82.76 -103.51
N MET A 296 33.66 82.12 -103.96
CA MET A 296 33.01 82.42 -105.24
C MET A 296 32.49 83.87 -105.30
N LYS A 297 32.01 84.41 -104.17
CA LYS A 297 31.64 85.83 -104.07
C LYS A 297 32.84 86.77 -104.28
N LYS A 298 34.01 86.44 -103.72
CA LYS A 298 35.23 87.23 -103.91
C LYS A 298 35.70 87.20 -105.36
N GLU A 299 35.72 86.02 -105.98
CA GLU A 299 36.09 85.85 -107.39
C GLU A 299 35.17 86.68 -108.31
N LEU A 300 33.86 86.66 -108.07
CA LEU A 300 32.89 87.45 -108.82
C LEU A 300 33.11 88.98 -108.66
N GLU A 301 33.55 89.41 -107.47
CA GLU A 301 33.89 90.82 -107.21
C GLU A 301 35.16 91.26 -107.94
N GLU A 302 36.15 90.38 -108.07
CA GLU A 302 37.38 90.62 -108.83
C GLU A 302 37.10 90.74 -110.33
N GLU A 303 36.30 89.83 -110.91
CA GLU A 303 35.90 89.90 -112.32
C GLU A 303 35.15 91.21 -112.65
N LYS A 304 34.28 91.67 -111.75
CA LYS A 304 33.56 92.95 -111.91
C LYS A 304 34.53 94.14 -111.96
N LYS A 305 35.51 94.19 -111.05
CA LYS A 305 36.54 95.25 -111.02
C LYS A 305 37.39 95.26 -112.28
N GLU A 306 37.67 94.10 -112.86
CA GLU A 306 38.45 94.00 -114.11
C GLU A 306 37.65 94.49 -115.33
N LYS A 307 36.34 94.28 -115.33
CA LYS A 307 35.43 94.75 -116.38
C LYS A 307 35.28 96.28 -116.37
N GLU A 308 35.13 96.88 -115.19
CA GLU A 308 35.05 98.35 -115.03
C GLU A 308 36.29 99.06 -115.56
N LYS A 309 37.50 98.53 -115.30
CA LYS A 309 38.75 99.10 -115.82
C LYS A 309 38.81 99.14 -117.35
N LYS A 310 38.28 98.13 -118.04
CA LYS A 310 38.27 98.06 -119.52
C LYS A 310 37.30 99.07 -120.15
N ASP A 311 36.17 99.35 -119.50
CA ASP A 311 35.18 100.30 -120.00
C ASP A 311 35.63 101.78 -119.84
N GLU A 312 36.38 102.07 -118.77
CA GLU A 312 36.92 103.42 -118.49
C GLU A 312 37.96 103.86 -119.55
N GLU A 313 38.81 102.93 -120.01
CA GLU A 313 39.82 103.17 -121.04
C GLU A 313 39.18 103.50 -122.41
N LYS A 314 38.07 102.84 -122.73
CA LYS A 314 37.32 103.02 -123.98
C LYS A 314 36.66 104.40 -124.05
N LEU A 315 36.24 104.96 -122.91
CA LEU A 315 35.59 106.27 -122.82
C LEU A 315 36.58 107.43 -123.01
N LYS A 316 37.79 107.32 -122.47
CA LYS A 316 38.87 108.33 -122.65
C LYS A 316 39.22 108.56 -124.12
N LYS A 317 39.24 107.50 -124.93
CA LYS A 317 39.55 107.57 -126.37
C LYS A 317 38.47 108.32 -127.17
N LYS A 318 37.21 108.21 -126.76
CA LYS A 318 36.07 108.84 -127.46
C LYS A 318 35.97 110.34 -127.18
N ASN A 319 36.24 110.77 -125.94
CA ASN A 319 36.08 112.18 -125.55
C ASN A 319 37.15 113.11 -126.17
N TYR A 320 38.40 112.66 -126.29
CA TYR A 320 39.48 113.48 -126.87
C TYR A 320 39.22 113.83 -128.36
N ILE A 321 38.64 112.91 -129.13
CA ILE A 321 38.31 113.14 -130.55
C ILE A 321 37.19 114.18 -130.70
N ILE A 322 36.21 114.20 -129.78
CA ILE A 322 35.04 115.08 -129.85
C ILE A 322 35.38 116.54 -129.48
N GLU A 323 36.17 116.78 -128.43
CA GLU A 323 36.48 118.15 -127.99
C GLU A 323 37.23 118.98 -129.05
N LYS A 324 38.14 118.36 -129.80
CA LYS A 324 38.98 119.07 -130.76
C LYS A 324 38.35 119.24 -132.15
N TYR A 325 37.37 118.40 -132.53
CA TYR A 325 36.68 118.50 -133.84
C TYR A 325 35.68 119.67 -133.92
N ASN A 326 35.19 120.15 -132.78
CA ASN A 326 34.12 121.16 -132.73
C ASN A 326 34.58 122.63 -132.67
N ASN A 327 35.88 122.90 -132.57
CA ASN A 327 36.41 124.25 -132.74
C ASN A 327 36.59 124.58 -134.24
N LYS A 328 35.48 124.91 -134.91
CA LYS A 328 35.49 125.62 -136.20
C LYS A 328 36.30 126.91 -136.03
N ARG A 329 37.53 126.95 -136.53
CA ARG A 329 38.18 128.23 -136.86
C ARG A 329 37.75 128.56 -138.28
N ASP A 330 37.06 129.69 -138.44
CA ASP A 330 36.27 130.13 -139.61
C ASP A 330 37.03 130.27 -140.95
N ASN A 331 38.22 129.70 -141.07
CA ASN A 331 39.06 129.74 -142.25
C ASN A 331 39.32 128.34 -142.87
N ASN A 332 38.41 127.33 -142.81
CA ASN A 332 38.61 125.90 -143.26
C ASN A 332 40.06 125.39 -143.21
N GLU A 333 40.77 125.75 -142.17
CA GLU A 333 42.09 125.24 -141.87
C GLU A 333 41.88 123.98 -141.02
N THR A 334 42.41 122.83 -141.44
CA THR A 334 42.24 121.56 -140.71
C THR A 334 43.12 121.58 -139.45
N LEU A 335 42.66 121.04 -138.31
CA LEU A 335 43.45 121.01 -137.06
C LEU A 335 44.85 120.40 -137.25
N LEU A 336 44.92 119.27 -137.97
CA LEU A 336 46.21 118.63 -138.30
C LEU A 336 47.11 119.56 -139.12
N THR A 337 46.56 120.34 -140.07
CA THR A 337 47.33 121.32 -140.85
C THR A 337 47.79 122.50 -140.00
N SER A 338 47.04 122.92 -138.98
CA SER A 338 47.45 123.98 -138.03
C SER A 338 48.61 123.54 -137.14
N GLU A 339 48.54 122.32 -136.58
CA GLU A 339 49.67 121.78 -135.79
C GLU A 339 50.92 121.55 -136.65
N CYS A 340 50.73 121.15 -137.92
CA CYS A 340 51.85 121.08 -138.87
C CYS A 340 52.44 122.46 -139.20
N LYS A 341 51.62 123.51 -139.28
CA LYS A 341 52.08 124.90 -139.45
C LYS A 341 52.88 125.38 -138.24
N GLN A 342 52.48 124.99 -137.03
CA GLN A 342 53.19 125.31 -135.79
C GLN A 342 54.47 124.47 -135.60
N GLY A 343 54.59 123.34 -136.30
CA GLY A 343 55.72 122.42 -136.18
C GLY A 343 55.67 121.50 -134.96
N ASN A 344 54.51 121.35 -134.30
CA ASN A 344 54.35 120.56 -133.08
C ASN A 344 54.20 119.06 -133.38
N ILE A 345 55.33 118.35 -133.45
CA ILE A 345 55.35 116.95 -133.86
C ILE A 345 54.61 116.00 -132.90
N GLU A 346 54.65 116.22 -131.57
CA GLU A 346 54.07 115.26 -130.62
C GLU A 346 52.54 115.31 -130.58
N GLU A 347 51.96 116.50 -130.77
CA GLU A 347 50.53 116.60 -130.96
C GLU A 347 50.12 116.02 -132.32
N VAL A 348 50.94 116.17 -133.38
CA VAL A 348 50.70 115.49 -134.67
C VAL A 348 50.71 113.96 -134.51
N LYS A 349 51.66 113.37 -133.77
CA LYS A 349 51.67 111.92 -133.49
C LYS A 349 50.42 111.47 -132.74
N LYS A 350 50.03 112.25 -131.74
CA LYS A 350 48.86 111.96 -130.91
C LYS A 350 47.57 112.02 -131.73
N LEU A 351 47.40 113.03 -132.56
CA LEU A 351 46.24 113.17 -133.45
C LEU A 351 46.17 112.05 -134.50
N ILE A 352 47.31 111.61 -135.05
CA ILE A 352 47.38 110.45 -135.97
C ILE A 352 47.04 109.14 -135.25
N ARG A 353 47.55 108.91 -134.02
CA ARG A 353 47.16 107.76 -133.18
C ARG A 353 45.67 107.73 -132.86
N TYR A 354 45.03 108.90 -132.80
CA TYR A 354 43.59 109.02 -132.65
C TYR A 354 42.80 108.97 -133.97
N GLY A 355 43.47 108.69 -135.09
CA GLY A 355 42.84 108.39 -136.37
C GLY A 355 42.51 109.61 -137.23
N MET A 356 43.13 110.77 -137.00
CA MET A 356 42.93 111.92 -137.88
C MET A 356 43.48 111.67 -139.29
N ASN A 357 42.73 112.11 -140.30
CA ASN A 357 43.09 111.90 -141.71
C ASN A 357 44.32 112.73 -142.11
N ILE A 358 45.44 112.05 -142.27
CA ILE A 358 46.75 112.61 -142.62
C ILE A 358 46.80 113.29 -143.99
N ASN A 359 45.88 112.96 -144.90
CA ASN A 359 45.87 113.47 -146.28
C ASN A 359 44.87 114.60 -146.51
N LYS A 360 44.17 115.06 -145.46
CA LYS A 360 43.15 116.11 -145.59
C LYS A 360 43.79 117.46 -145.93
N ARG A 361 43.46 117.99 -147.11
CA ARG A 361 43.94 119.29 -147.61
C ARG A 361 43.29 120.46 -146.86
N ASN A 362 44.02 121.55 -146.67
CA ASN A 362 43.48 122.84 -146.20
C ASN A 362 42.86 123.66 -147.35
N LYS A 363 42.38 124.88 -147.07
CA LYS A 363 41.84 125.80 -148.10
C LYS A 363 42.84 126.12 -149.22
N ASP A 364 44.12 126.21 -148.89
CA ASP A 364 45.20 126.54 -149.84
C ASP A 364 45.54 125.33 -150.75
N GLY A 365 44.88 124.19 -150.54
CA GLY A 365 45.16 122.93 -151.22
C GLY A 365 46.34 122.16 -150.62
N ASP A 366 46.98 122.69 -149.57
CA ASP A 366 48.12 122.07 -148.92
C ASP A 366 47.69 120.89 -148.03
N THR A 367 48.37 119.76 -148.16
CA THR A 367 48.31 118.66 -147.18
C THR A 367 49.17 118.98 -145.95
N PRO A 368 48.96 118.31 -144.80
CA PRO A 368 49.87 118.37 -143.65
C PRO A 368 51.34 118.18 -144.05
N LEU A 369 51.61 117.26 -144.99
CA LEU A 369 52.93 117.03 -145.54
C LEU A 369 53.45 118.24 -146.34
N LEU A 370 52.62 118.85 -147.19
CA LEU A 370 53.01 120.06 -147.93
C LEU A 370 53.37 121.21 -147.00
N ILE A 371 52.63 121.38 -145.90
CA ILE A 371 52.92 122.38 -144.87
C ILE A 371 54.26 122.07 -144.18
N ALA A 372 54.49 120.80 -143.80
CA ALA A 372 55.75 120.39 -143.21
C ALA A 372 56.95 120.67 -144.14
N CYS A 373 56.77 120.42 -145.45
CA CYS A 373 57.74 120.76 -146.50
C CYS A 373 57.95 122.28 -146.62
N LYS A 374 56.89 123.09 -146.66
CA LYS A 374 56.97 124.56 -146.73
C LYS A 374 57.71 125.18 -145.55
N ASN A 375 57.52 124.62 -144.35
CA ASN A 375 58.18 125.07 -143.14
C ASN A 375 59.60 124.52 -142.96
N GLY A 376 60.06 123.60 -143.81
CA GLY A 376 61.38 122.96 -143.70
C GLY A 376 61.54 122.03 -142.50
N ASN A 377 60.44 121.58 -141.88
CA ASN A 377 60.50 120.73 -140.68
C ASN A 377 60.75 119.25 -141.06
N ILE A 378 62.03 118.87 -141.15
CA ILE A 378 62.46 117.51 -141.57
C ILE A 378 61.90 116.42 -140.65
N GLU A 379 61.79 116.65 -139.35
CA GLU A 379 61.30 115.64 -138.40
C GLU A 379 59.82 115.36 -138.63
N LEU A 380 59.03 116.42 -138.82
CA LEU A 380 57.61 116.30 -139.12
C LEU A 380 57.39 115.68 -140.52
N ILE A 381 58.22 116.01 -141.50
CA ILE A 381 58.20 115.38 -142.83
C ILE A 381 58.47 113.88 -142.71
N LYS A 382 59.51 113.47 -141.96
CA LYS A 382 59.82 112.05 -141.74
C LYS A 382 58.62 111.32 -141.12
N TYR A 383 58.03 111.89 -140.07
CA TYR A 383 56.88 111.27 -139.41
C TYR A 383 55.65 111.16 -140.32
N LEU A 384 55.38 112.18 -141.15
CA LEU A 384 54.24 112.15 -142.08
C LEU A 384 54.48 111.31 -143.35
N LEU A 385 55.73 110.98 -143.68
CA LEU A 385 56.11 110.06 -144.77
C LEU A 385 56.24 108.60 -144.30
N THR A 386 56.17 108.35 -142.99
CA THR A 386 56.14 106.99 -142.43
C THR A 386 54.72 106.45 -142.48
#